data_AF-A0A6S6M825-F1
#
_entry.id   AF-A0A6S6M825-F1
#
_cell.length_a   1.000
_cell.length_b   1.000
_cell.length_c   1.000
_cell.angle_alpha   90.00
_cell.angle_beta   90.00
_cell.angle_gamma   90.00
#
_symmetry.space_group_name_H-M   'P 1'
#
loop_
_entity.id
_entity.type
_entity.pdbx_description
1 polymer ?
#
loop_
_entity_poly.entity_id
_entity_poly.type
_entity_poly.pdbx_seq_one_letter_code
_entity_poly.pdbx_strand_id
1 'polypeptide(L)'
;MKKTMKIQTGNAHDAETNGTGWFLGFSDWTLNDPSGLLHIPKHETLTGLCVKWYDHPSGDDSGNSKPVSEGRTISLLVSEGSAFRIEFSPSPDFSPEEVQTVLLERHGDFAIWGEGLYHRWHCLSRATVLTIRWNPATAATNDETSA
;
A
#
# COMPACT_ATOMS: atom_id res chain seq x y z
N MET A 1 2.35 13.68 -20.75
CA MET A 1 3.36 13.43 -19.71
C MET A 1 2.88 12.22 -18.92
N LYS A 2 3.63 11.10 -18.89
CA LYS A 2 3.22 9.92 -18.10
C LYS A 2 3.15 10.31 -16.63
N LYS A 3 1.99 10.12 -15.98
CA LYS A 3 1.84 10.41 -14.55
C LYS A 3 2.65 9.36 -13.79
N THR A 4 3.71 9.77 -13.08
CA THR A 4 4.50 8.85 -12.27
C THR A 4 3.65 8.36 -11.10
N MET A 5 3.38 7.05 -11.06
CA MET A 5 2.67 6.44 -9.95
C MET A 5 3.56 6.41 -8.71
N LYS A 6 3.03 6.87 -7.57
CA LYS A 6 3.74 6.85 -6.29
C LYS A 6 3.50 5.50 -5.62
N ILE A 7 4.25 4.50 -6.07
CA ILE A 7 4.24 3.14 -5.52
C ILE A 7 5.61 2.88 -4.91
N GLN A 8 5.64 2.40 -3.67
CA GLN A 8 6.85 1.92 -3.02
C GLN A 8 6.74 0.41 -2.78
N THR A 9 7.82 -0.31 -3.02
CA THR A 9 7.90 -1.76 -2.82
C THR A 9 9.17 -2.10 -2.08
N GLY A 10 9.20 -3.25 -1.43
CA GLY A 10 10.36 -3.74 -0.71
C GLY A 10 10.05 -5.04 -0.01
N ASN A 11 10.98 -5.49 0.83
CA ASN A 11 10.79 -6.63 1.71
C ASN A 11 11.10 -6.25 3.15
N ALA A 12 10.21 -6.61 4.07
CA ALA A 12 10.34 -6.26 5.49
C ALA A 12 11.57 -6.86 6.17
N HIS A 13 12.10 -7.99 5.68
CA HIS A 13 13.37 -8.57 6.19
C HIS A 13 14.60 -7.79 5.71
N ASP A 14 14.51 -7.15 4.54
CA ASP A 14 15.61 -6.39 3.96
C ASP A 14 15.59 -4.91 4.41
N ALA A 15 14.55 -4.48 5.12
CA ALA A 15 14.43 -3.11 5.62
C ALA A 15 15.44 -2.87 6.76
N GLU A 16 16.21 -1.78 6.66
CA GLU A 16 17.14 -1.36 7.72
C GLU A 16 16.37 -0.74 8.90
N THR A 17 15.90 -1.61 9.78
CA THR A 17 15.10 -1.21 10.95
C THR A 17 15.94 -0.79 12.15
N ASN A 18 17.28 -0.84 12.07
CA ASN A 18 18.21 -0.63 13.19
C ASN A 18 17.84 -1.45 14.44
N GLY A 19 17.38 -2.70 14.23
CA GLY A 19 16.97 -3.61 15.30
C GLY A 19 15.62 -3.30 15.97
N THR A 20 14.91 -2.27 15.51
CA THR A 20 13.61 -1.88 16.08
C THR A 20 12.45 -2.69 15.53
N GLY A 21 12.61 -3.29 14.34
CA GLY A 21 11.56 -3.99 13.62
C GLY A 21 10.52 -3.09 12.94
N TRP A 22 10.62 -1.76 13.08
CA TRP A 22 9.75 -0.83 12.39
C TRP A 22 10.26 -0.60 10.97
N PHE A 23 9.37 -0.71 9.97
CA PHE A 23 9.60 -0.31 8.58
C PHE A 23 8.58 0.75 8.09
N LEU A 24 7.49 0.93 8.85
CA LEU A 24 6.49 1.99 8.74
C LEU A 24 6.23 2.51 10.16
N GLY A 25 6.43 3.80 10.42
CA GLY A 25 6.34 4.34 11.77
C GLY A 25 6.08 5.85 11.80
N PHE A 26 5.96 6.39 13.00
CA PHE A 26 5.75 7.83 13.23
C PHE A 26 6.78 8.37 14.22
N SER A 27 6.97 9.69 14.21
CA SER A 27 7.96 10.48 14.98
C SER A 27 9.33 10.67 14.31
N ASP A 28 10.07 11.65 14.80
CA ASP A 28 11.32 12.15 14.20
C ASP A 28 12.42 11.09 14.10
N TRP A 29 12.43 10.08 14.98
CA TRP A 29 13.42 9.00 14.92
C TRP A 29 13.33 8.17 13.63
N THR A 30 12.16 8.14 12.96
CA THR A 30 12.01 7.46 11.66
C THR A 30 12.52 8.31 10.48
N LEU A 31 12.98 9.55 10.73
CA LEU A 31 13.60 10.42 9.73
C LEU A 31 15.13 10.27 9.69
N ASN A 32 15.71 9.51 10.61
CA ASN A 32 17.16 9.32 10.69
C ASN A 32 17.66 8.43 9.55
N ASP A 33 18.66 8.91 8.82
CA ASP A 33 19.46 8.15 7.84
C ASP A 33 20.24 7.02 8.58
N PRO A 34 20.32 5.78 8.06
CA PRO A 34 19.83 5.27 6.77
C PRO A 34 18.54 4.48 6.85
N SER A 35 17.67 4.78 7.82
CA SER A 35 16.57 3.88 8.16
C SER A 35 15.63 3.57 6.99
N GLY A 36 15.53 4.44 5.97
CA GLY A 36 14.72 4.19 4.77
C GLY A 36 13.23 3.93 5.07
N LEU A 37 12.81 4.25 6.28
CA LEU A 37 11.51 3.93 6.84
C LEU A 37 10.43 4.79 6.21
N LEU A 38 9.24 4.22 6.10
CA LEU A 38 8.07 5.00 5.73
C LEU A 38 7.63 5.83 6.93
N HIS A 39 7.92 7.13 6.88
CA HIS A 39 7.55 8.08 7.91
C HIS A 39 6.09 8.54 7.77
N ILE A 40 5.36 8.44 8.87
CA ILE A 40 4.07 9.11 9.09
C ILE A 40 4.32 10.31 10.01
N PRO A 41 3.96 11.54 9.59
CA PRO A 41 4.14 12.70 10.45
C PRO A 41 3.37 12.51 11.75
N LYS A 42 4.05 12.70 12.89
CA LYS A 42 3.50 12.44 14.24
C LYS A 42 2.18 13.17 14.51
N HIS A 43 2.01 14.34 13.92
CA HIS A 43 0.86 15.22 14.11
C HIS A 43 -0.17 15.12 12.97
N GLU A 44 0.03 14.22 12.00
CA GLU A 44 -0.95 13.94 10.96
C GLU A 44 -2.13 13.17 11.59
N THR A 45 -3.30 13.82 11.68
CA THR A 45 -4.54 13.13 12.05
C THR A 45 -4.86 12.11 10.96
N LEU A 46 -5.23 10.90 11.35
CA LEU A 46 -5.64 9.84 10.42
C LEU A 46 -7.08 9.42 10.73
N THR A 47 -7.84 9.09 9.70
CA THR A 47 -9.19 8.55 9.81
C THR A 47 -9.33 7.26 9.00
N GLY A 48 -10.42 6.51 9.23
CA GLY A 48 -10.71 5.34 8.41
C GLY A 48 -9.67 4.23 8.49
N LEU A 49 -8.93 4.13 9.61
CA LEU A 49 -7.95 3.05 9.81
C LEU A 49 -8.66 1.69 9.69
N CYS A 50 -8.22 0.91 8.72
CA CYS A 50 -8.72 -0.44 8.47
C CYS A 50 -7.55 -1.41 8.41
N VAL A 51 -7.74 -2.58 9.00
CA VAL A 51 -6.82 -3.72 8.88
C VAL A 51 -7.60 -4.88 8.27
N LYS A 52 -7.00 -5.54 7.29
CA LYS A 52 -7.55 -6.73 6.64
C LYS A 52 -6.49 -7.82 6.67
N TRP A 53 -6.88 -8.99 7.15
CA TRP A 53 -6.13 -10.23 6.99
C TRP A 53 -6.94 -11.17 6.14
N TYR A 54 -6.35 -11.72 5.08
CA TYR A 54 -7.05 -12.68 4.25
C TYR A 54 -6.10 -13.68 3.63
N ASP A 55 -6.50 -14.95 3.70
CA ASP A 55 -5.81 -16.09 3.12
C ASP A 55 -6.46 -16.41 1.76
N HIS A 56 -5.90 -15.81 0.72
CA HIS A 56 -6.40 -15.91 -0.65
C HIS A 56 -6.13 -17.31 -1.22
N PRO A 57 -7.16 -18.03 -1.73
CA PRO A 57 -6.93 -19.29 -2.42
C PRO A 57 -6.19 -19.07 -3.76
N SER A 58 -5.47 -20.10 -4.23
CA SER A 58 -4.84 -20.06 -5.55
C SER A 58 -5.88 -19.80 -6.64
N GLY A 59 -5.61 -18.86 -7.54
CA GLY A 59 -6.50 -18.45 -8.62
C GLY A 59 -7.56 -17.42 -8.23
N ASP A 60 -7.59 -16.93 -6.98
CA ASP A 60 -8.53 -15.88 -6.56
C ASP A 60 -8.32 -14.59 -7.36
N ASP A 61 -9.39 -14.16 -8.04
CA ASP A 61 -9.46 -13.00 -8.91
C ASP A 61 -10.52 -11.98 -8.46
N SER A 62 -11.07 -12.12 -7.25
CA SER A 62 -12.02 -11.16 -6.66
C SER A 62 -11.39 -9.77 -6.37
N GLY A 63 -10.12 -9.61 -6.71
CA GLY A 63 -9.36 -8.37 -6.74
C GLY A 63 -9.65 -7.44 -7.91
N ASN A 64 -10.38 -7.87 -8.93
CA ASN A 64 -10.57 -7.10 -10.18
C ASN A 64 -11.38 -5.80 -10.05
N SER A 65 -12.35 -5.76 -9.12
CA SER A 65 -13.29 -4.64 -9.02
C SER A 65 -13.13 -3.93 -7.68
N LYS A 66 -12.17 -2.99 -7.61
CA LYS A 66 -11.95 -2.14 -6.44
C LYS A 66 -12.22 -0.67 -6.77
N PRO A 67 -12.74 0.11 -5.82
CA PRO A 67 -12.78 1.56 -5.98
C PRO A 67 -11.36 2.13 -6.09
N VAL A 68 -11.25 3.35 -6.60
CA VAL A 68 -10.00 4.11 -6.55
C VAL A 68 -9.52 4.22 -5.10
N SER A 69 -8.21 4.18 -4.89
CA SER A 69 -7.65 4.33 -3.54
C SER A 69 -7.89 5.77 -3.05
N GLU A 70 -8.47 5.92 -1.85
CA GLU A 70 -8.79 7.24 -1.27
C GLU A 70 -7.68 7.76 -0.34
N GLY A 71 -6.78 6.88 0.13
CA GLY A 71 -5.75 7.23 1.10
C GLY A 71 -4.49 6.39 0.92
N ARG A 72 -3.76 6.19 2.01
CA ARG A 72 -2.54 5.37 2.02
C ARG A 72 -2.90 3.91 2.29
N THR A 73 -2.33 3.00 1.52
CA THR A 73 -2.51 1.56 1.69
C THR A 73 -1.16 0.85 1.63
N ILE A 74 -0.98 -0.15 2.49
CA ILE A 74 0.08 -1.13 2.44
C ILE A 74 -0.52 -2.54 2.35
N SER A 75 0.00 -3.36 1.45
CA SER A 75 -0.21 -4.81 1.45
C SER A 75 1.13 -5.52 1.66
N LEU A 76 1.16 -6.41 2.65
CA LEU A 76 2.33 -7.20 3.05
C LEU A 76 2.01 -8.69 2.88
N LEU A 77 2.87 -9.41 2.15
CA LEU A 77 2.83 -10.85 2.03
C LEU A 77 3.39 -11.48 3.31
N VAL A 78 2.60 -12.33 3.96
CA VAL A 78 2.94 -12.94 5.25
C VAL A 78 3.06 -14.46 5.20
N SER A 79 2.71 -15.07 4.07
CA SER A 79 2.92 -16.48 3.81
C SER A 79 4.18 -16.71 2.98
N GLU A 80 4.73 -17.92 3.10
CA GLU A 80 5.81 -18.41 2.25
C GLU A 80 5.27 -19.22 1.07
N GLY A 81 6.08 -19.39 0.02
CA GLY A 81 5.70 -20.21 -1.14
C GLY A 81 4.50 -19.65 -1.92
N SER A 82 4.33 -18.33 -1.88
CA SER A 82 3.17 -17.62 -2.44
C SER A 82 3.56 -16.79 -3.67
N ALA A 83 2.57 -16.41 -4.47
CA ALA A 83 2.73 -15.48 -5.58
C ALA A 83 1.46 -14.62 -5.69
N PHE A 84 1.57 -13.37 -5.24
CA PHE A 84 0.46 -12.43 -5.22
C PHE A 84 0.80 -11.20 -6.08
N ARG A 85 0.07 -11.03 -7.17
CA ARG A 85 0.31 -9.94 -8.12
C ARG A 85 -0.64 -8.79 -7.84
N ILE A 86 -0.10 -7.57 -7.77
CA ILE A 86 -0.86 -6.34 -7.68
C ILE A 86 -0.56 -5.50 -8.92
N GLU A 87 -1.61 -5.02 -9.57
CA GLU A 87 -1.51 -4.14 -10.73
C GLU A 87 -2.07 -2.77 -10.35
N PHE A 88 -1.37 -1.73 -10.73
CA PHE A 88 -1.71 -0.34 -10.45
C PHE A 88 -1.90 0.42 -11.76
N SER A 89 -2.84 1.35 -11.78
CA SER A 89 -3.15 2.19 -12.94
C SER A 89 -3.59 3.59 -12.50
N PRO A 90 -3.26 4.65 -13.27
CA PRO A 90 -3.82 5.99 -13.06
C PRO A 90 -5.29 6.10 -13.51
N SER A 91 -5.80 5.12 -14.26
CA SER A 91 -7.14 5.11 -14.86
C SER A 91 -7.88 3.79 -14.60
N PRO A 92 -9.23 3.79 -14.58
CA PRO A 92 -10.03 2.61 -14.25
C PRO A 92 -10.02 1.51 -15.33
N ASP A 93 -9.59 1.82 -16.54
CA ASP A 93 -9.53 0.90 -17.67
C ASP A 93 -8.27 0.02 -17.70
N PHE A 94 -7.28 0.31 -16.84
CA PHE A 94 -6.00 -0.42 -16.79
C PHE A 94 -5.33 -0.52 -18.17
N SER A 95 -5.20 0.61 -18.87
CA SER A 95 -4.50 0.67 -20.15
C SER A 95 -3.10 0.04 -20.06
N PRO A 96 -2.76 -0.96 -20.88
CA PRO A 96 -1.52 -1.73 -20.72
C PRO A 96 -0.23 -0.91 -20.71
N GLU A 97 -0.23 0.26 -21.35
CA GLU A 97 0.93 1.16 -21.43
C GLU A 97 1.18 1.97 -20.15
N GLU A 98 0.19 1.98 -19.24
CA GLU A 98 0.15 2.72 -17.99
C GLU A 98 0.08 1.81 -16.76
N VAL A 99 -0.04 0.49 -16.93
CA VAL A 99 -0.08 -0.45 -15.81
C VAL A 99 1.32 -0.67 -15.24
N GLN A 100 1.43 -0.57 -13.92
CA GLN A 100 2.59 -1.02 -13.18
C GLN A 100 2.24 -2.26 -12.35
N THR A 101 3.04 -3.30 -12.51
CA THR A 101 2.85 -4.58 -11.83
C THR A 101 3.86 -4.73 -10.70
N VAL A 102 3.38 -5.15 -9.54
CA VAL A 102 4.19 -5.59 -8.40
C VAL A 102 3.86 -7.04 -8.10
N LEU A 103 4.88 -7.86 -7.94
CA LEU A 103 4.75 -9.27 -7.60
C LEU A 103 5.34 -9.49 -6.21
N LEU A 104 4.51 -10.00 -5.29
CA LEU A 104 4.92 -10.38 -3.93
C LEU A 104 5.10 -11.89 -3.90
N GLU A 105 6.32 -12.36 -3.65
CA GLU A 105 6.66 -13.80 -3.73
C GLU A 105 7.43 -14.30 -2.51
N ARG A 106 8.20 -13.42 -1.86
CA ARG A 106 8.95 -13.74 -0.65
C ARG A 106 8.19 -13.22 0.56
N HIS A 107 8.13 -14.04 1.61
CA HIS A 107 7.61 -13.61 2.90
C HIS A 107 8.22 -12.26 3.31
N GLY A 108 7.37 -11.30 3.69
CA GLY A 108 7.77 -9.93 3.99
C GLY A 108 7.72 -8.96 2.81
N ASP A 109 7.50 -9.42 1.57
CA ASP A 109 7.35 -8.51 0.42
C ASP A 109 6.12 -7.61 0.62
N PHE A 110 6.27 -6.32 0.32
CA PHE A 110 5.18 -5.35 0.44
C PHE A 110 5.09 -4.41 -0.75
N ALA A 111 3.88 -3.88 -0.94
CA ALA A 111 3.59 -2.76 -1.81
C ALA A 111 2.82 -1.69 -1.03
N ILE A 112 3.17 -0.42 -1.28
CA ILE A 112 2.58 0.76 -0.66
C ILE A 112 2.19 1.74 -1.74
N TRP A 113 0.99 2.30 -1.64
CA TRP A 113 0.48 3.24 -2.60
C TRP A 113 -0.44 4.26 -1.93
N GLY A 114 -0.61 5.40 -2.61
CA GLY A 114 -1.44 6.50 -2.16
C GLY A 114 -2.77 6.61 -2.89
N GLU A 115 -3.45 7.72 -2.60
CA GLU A 115 -4.73 8.09 -3.20
C GLU A 115 -4.64 8.25 -4.73
N GLY A 116 -5.80 8.13 -5.40
CA GLY A 116 -5.94 8.35 -6.84
C GLY A 116 -5.39 7.24 -7.73
N LEU A 117 -4.86 6.15 -7.14
CA LEU A 117 -4.46 4.96 -7.88
C LEU A 117 -5.57 3.91 -7.87
N TYR A 118 -5.91 3.44 -9.07
CA TYR A 118 -6.67 2.21 -9.24
C TYR A 118 -5.74 1.03 -9.02
N HIS A 119 -6.23 0.00 -8.34
CA HIS A 119 -5.48 -1.22 -8.15
C HIS A 119 -6.38 -2.45 -8.29
N ARG A 120 -5.80 -3.53 -8.79
CA ARG A 120 -6.38 -4.86 -8.76
C ARG A 120 -5.34 -5.86 -8.30
N TRP A 121 -5.78 -7.01 -7.83
CA TRP A 121 -4.87 -8.08 -7.41
C TRP A 121 -5.32 -9.43 -7.91
N HIS A 122 -4.33 -10.33 -8.05
CA HIS A 122 -4.51 -11.69 -8.52
C HIS A 122 -3.67 -12.63 -7.64
N CYS A 123 -4.31 -13.62 -7.03
CA CYS A 123 -3.63 -14.64 -6.25
C CYS A 123 -3.17 -15.77 -7.18
N LEU A 124 -1.91 -15.74 -7.64
CA LEU A 124 -1.39 -16.73 -8.60
C LEU A 124 -1.14 -18.09 -7.92
N SER A 125 -0.69 -18.06 -6.67
CA SER A 125 -0.67 -19.21 -5.75
C SER A 125 -1.10 -18.75 -4.36
N ARG A 126 -1.66 -19.66 -3.56
CA ARG A 126 -2.24 -19.36 -2.22
C ARG A 126 -1.35 -18.39 -1.44
N ALA A 127 -1.93 -17.27 -1.05
CA ALA A 127 -1.20 -16.19 -0.41
C ALA A 127 -2.02 -15.60 0.72
N THR A 128 -1.41 -15.50 1.90
CA THR A 128 -1.97 -14.70 2.98
C THR A 128 -1.40 -13.29 2.91
N VAL A 129 -2.27 -12.28 2.93
CA VAL A 129 -1.88 -10.87 2.81
C VAL A 129 -2.48 -10.08 3.97
N LEU A 130 -1.62 -9.32 4.65
CA LEU A 130 -2.02 -8.28 5.60
C LEU A 130 -2.11 -6.95 4.85
N THR A 131 -3.28 -6.34 4.84
CA THR A 131 -3.48 -5.01 4.27
C THR A 131 -3.85 -4.02 5.38
N ILE A 132 -3.16 -2.89 5.43
CA ILE A 132 -3.52 -1.76 6.29
C ILE A 132 -3.81 -0.57 5.38
N ARG A 133 -4.88 0.17 5.66
CA ARG A 133 -5.19 1.42 4.95
C ARG A 133 -5.72 2.47 5.91
N TRP A 134 -5.46 3.73 5.59
CA TRP A 134 -5.93 4.87 6.34
C TRP A 134 -5.99 6.09 5.43
N ASN A 135 -6.83 7.05 5.80
CA ASN A 135 -6.93 8.34 5.13
C ASN A 135 -6.22 9.37 5.99
N PRO A 136 -5.14 10.01 5.52
CA PRO A 136 -4.66 11.25 6.12
C PRO A 136 -5.84 12.23 6.19
N ALA A 137 -6.00 12.90 7.32
CA ALA A 137 -6.91 14.03 7.38
C ALA A 137 -6.32 15.12 6.49
N THR A 138 -6.81 15.23 5.26
CA THR A 138 -6.68 16.47 4.51
C THR A 138 -7.27 17.55 5.41
N ALA A 139 -6.54 18.63 5.70
CA ALA A 139 -7.11 19.78 6.38
C ALA A 139 -8.45 20.04 5.69
N ALA A 140 -9.56 19.98 6.45
CA ALA A 140 -10.87 20.24 5.91
C ALA A 140 -10.73 21.49 5.03
N THR A 141 -10.95 21.36 3.73
CA THR A 141 -11.29 22.52 2.93
C THR A 141 -12.40 23.18 3.72
N ASN A 142 -12.10 24.35 4.29
CA ASN A 142 -13.06 25.14 5.02
C ASN A 142 -14.33 25.15 4.16
N ASP A 143 -15.36 24.46 4.62
CA ASP A 143 -16.68 24.57 4.05
C ASP A 143 -17.21 25.93 4.54
N GLU A 144 -16.66 26.99 3.95
CA GLU A 144 -17.27 28.30 3.89
C GLU A 144 -18.52 28.18 3.02
N THR A 145 -19.58 27.68 3.64
CA THR A 145 -20.93 28.18 3.34
C THR A 145 -21.72 28.16 4.63
N SER A 146 -21.39 29.15 5.47
CA SER A 146 -22.38 29.80 6.32
C SER A 146 -23.43 30.46 5.42
N ALA A 147 -24.65 29.94 5.44
CA ALA A 147 -25.91 30.69 5.32
C ALA A 147 -27.09 29.78 5.65
#